data_AF-A0A1H3BS33-F1
#
_entry.id   AF-A0A1H3BS33-F1
#
_cell.length_a   1.000
_cell.length_b   1.000
_cell.length_c   1.000
_cell.angle_alpha   90.00
_cell.angle_beta   90.00
_cell.angle_gamma   90.00
#
_symmetry.space_group_name_H-M   'P 1'
#
loop_
_entity.id
_entity.type
_entity.pdbx_description
1 polymer ?
#
loop_
_entity_poly.entity_id
_entity_poly.type
_entity_poly.pdbx_seq_one_letter_code
_entity_poly.pdbx_strand_id
1 'polypeptide(L)' 'MGKQVEMKILAASLNSKDPFQKKLFDHARRHTNTSSYLKSLIQRDMESDETHQEDPCLRDVVQAPTVTTSIAEQFV' A
#
# COMPACT_ATOMS: atom_id res chain seq x y z
N MET A 1 -27.33 6.47 -19.75
CA MET A 1 -26.04 7.16 -19.99
C MET A 1 -24.95 6.39 -19.27
N GLY A 2 -24.09 5.66 -19.99
CA GLY A 2 -22.97 4.94 -19.38
C GLY A 2 -21.89 5.93 -18.96
N LYS A 3 -21.41 5.85 -17.71
CA LYS A 3 -20.26 6.63 -17.26
C LYS A 3 -19.04 6.12 -18.01
N GLN A 4 -18.35 7.00 -18.75
CA GLN A 4 -17.03 6.67 -19.29
C GLN A 4 -16.07 6.55 -18.10
N VAL A 5 -15.48 5.36 -17.93
CA VAL A 5 -14.43 5.14 -16.93
C VAL A 5 -13.13 5.67 -17.51
N GLU A 6 -12.66 6.79 -16.99
CA GLU A 6 -11.36 7.35 -17.35
C GLU A 6 -10.25 6.47 -16.75
N MET A 7 -9.44 5.82 -17.60
CA MET A 7 -8.28 5.08 -17.15
C MET A 7 -7.14 6.04 -16.79
N LYS A 8 -6.87 6.22 -15.50
CA LYS A 8 -5.71 6.95 -15.01
C LYS A 8 -4.48 6.04 -15.00
N ILE A 9 -3.51 6.33 -15.86
CA ILE A 9 -2.22 5.63 -15.86
C ILE A 9 -1.34 6.24 -14.77
N LEU A 10 -1.07 5.48 -13.72
CA LEU A 10 -0.08 5.84 -12.71
C LEU A 10 1.27 5.24 -13.11
N ALA A 11 2.30 6.09 -13.22
CA ALA A 11 3.67 5.65 -13.47
C ALA A 11 4.38 5.42 -12.13
N ALA A 12 4.95 4.23 -11.96
CA ALA A 12 5.79 3.89 -10.83
C ALA A 12 7.23 3.66 -11.30
N SER A 13 8.20 4.13 -10.51
CA SER A 13 9.63 3.95 -10.79
C SER A 13 10.27 3.08 -9.70
N LEU A 14 11.24 2.26 -10.11
CA LEU A 14 12.04 1.44 -9.20
C LEU A 14 13.34 2.17 -8.85
N ASN A 15 13.72 2.12 -7.58
CA ASN A 15 14.99 2.65 -7.09
C ASN A 15 16.12 1.64 -7.36
N SER A 16 17.04 1.99 -8.25
CA SER A 16 18.17 1.14 -8.61
C SER A 16 19.23 0.99 -7.50
N LYS A 17 19.23 1.89 -6.50
CA LYS A 17 20.13 1.81 -5.34
C LYS A 17 19.63 0.83 -4.28
N ASP A 18 18.33 0.50 -4.30
CA ASP A 18 17.77 -0.50 -3.41
C ASP A 18 18.08 -1.91 -3.96
N PRO A 19 18.76 -2.77 -3.19
CA PRO A 19 19.19 -4.08 -3.67
C PRO A 19 18.01 -5.02 -3.97
N PHE A 20 16.89 -4.89 -3.26
CA PHE A 20 15.70 -5.72 -3.46
C PHE A 20 14.95 -5.29 -4.72
N GLN A 21 14.75 -3.99 -4.92
CA GLN A 21 14.12 -3.46 -6.13
C GLN A 21 14.98 -3.72 -7.37
N LYS A 22 16.31 -3.62 -7.26
CA LYS A 22 17.24 -4.02 -8.32
C LYS A 22 17.10 -5.51 -8.66
N LYS A 23 17.07 -6.39 -7.66
CA LYS A 23 16.91 -7.84 -7.86
C LYS A 23 15.57 -8.18 -8.50
N LEU A 24 14.49 -7.51 -8.07
CA LEU A 24 13.16 -7.63 -8.68
C LEU A 24 13.19 -7.23 -10.15
N PHE A 25 13.79 -6.08 -10.47
CA PHE A 25 13.92 -5.61 -11.84
C PHE A 25 14.74 -6.57 -12.72
N ASP A 26 15.90 -7.02 -12.23
CA ASP A 26 16.76 -7.97 -12.94
C ASP A 26 16.01 -9.30 -13.21
N HIS A 27 15.19 -9.76 -12.27
CA HIS A 27 14.33 -10.93 -12.46
C HIS A 27 13.23 -10.68 -13.50
N ALA A 28 12.51 -9.56 -13.38
CA ALA A 28 11.39 -9.18 -14.24
C ALA A 28 11.82 -8.95 -15.70
N ARG A 29 13.07 -8.53 -15.93
CA ARG A 29 13.65 -8.36 -17.28
C ARG A 29 13.76 -9.65 -18.07
N ARG A 30 13.66 -10.83 -17.42
CA ARG A 30 13.65 -12.14 -18.11
C ARG A 30 12.31 -12.44 -18.79
N HIS A 31 11.26 -11.66 -18.49
CA HIS A 31 9.96 -11.78 -19.14
C HIS A 31 9.85 -10.81 -20.32
N THR A 32 9.17 -11.23 -21.38
CA THR A 32 8.99 -10.44 -22.62
C THR A 32 8.44 -9.03 -22.38
N ASN A 33 7.59 -8.87 -21.36
CA ASN A 33 7.08 -7.56 -20.95
C ASN A 33 7.27 -7.38 -19.44
N THR A 34 8.32 -6.65 -19.06
CA THR A 34 8.67 -6.35 -17.67
C THR A 34 7.53 -5.63 -16.94
N SER A 35 6.90 -4.64 -17.57
CA SER A 35 5.82 -3.87 -16.96
C SER A 35 4.57 -4.71 -16.69
N SER A 36 4.17 -5.57 -17.64
CA SER A 36 3.04 -6.48 -17.44
C SER A 36 3.30 -7.51 -16.35
N TYR A 37 4.52 -8.04 -16.28
CA TYR A 37 4.90 -8.96 -15.22
C TYR A 37 4.87 -8.29 -13.84
N LEU A 38 5.47 -7.10 -13.70
CA LEU A 38 5.41 -6.34 -12.44
C LEU A 38 3.97 -6.03 -12.01
N LYS A 39 3.09 -5.65 -12.94
CA LYS A 39 1.66 -5.43 -12.66
C LYS A 39 0.99 -6.69 -12.11
N SER A 40 1.26 -7.87 -12.70
CA SER A 40 0.71 -9.13 -12.21
C SER A 40 1.16 -9.49 -10.80
N LEU A 41 2.40 -9.15 -10.42
CA LEU A 41 2.90 -9.37 -9.07
C LEU A 41 2.19 -8.48 -8.05
N ILE A 42 2.04 -7.18 -8.38
CA ILE A 42 1.33 -6.22 -7.54
C ILE A 42 -0.13 -6.64 -7.39
N GLN A 43 -0.79 -7.00 -8.49
CA GLN A 43 -2.18 -7.43 -8.46
C GLN A 43 -2.37 -8.70 -7.62
N ARG A 44 -1.47 -9.68 -7.76
CA ARG A 44 -1.49 -10.89 -6.91
C ARG A 44 -1.35 -10.55 -5.42
N ASP A 45 -0.51 -9.58 -5.08
CA ASP A 45 -0.30 -9.14 -3.69
C ASP A 45 -1.57 -8.49 -3.13
N MET A 46 -2.15 -7.54 -3.89
CA MET A 46 -3.41 -6.88 -3.54
C MET A 46 -4.57 -7.88 -3.37
N GLU A 47 -4.67 -8.87 -4.27
CA GLU A 47 -5.72 -9.91 -4.20
C GLU A 47 -5.48 -10.90 -3.04
N SER A 48 -4.23 -11.11 -2.63
CA SER A 48 -3.90 -11.99 -1.50
C SER A 48 -4.32 -11.36 -0.17
N ASP A 49 -4.17 -10.05 -0.02
CA ASP A 49 -4.59 -9.31 1.17
C ASP A 49 -6.13 -9.33 1.35
N GLU A 50 -6.90 -9.36 0.26
CA GLU A 50 -8.38 -9.41 0.32
C GLU A 50 -8.93 -10.74 0.86
N THR A 51 -8.11 -11.79 0.94
CA THR A 51 -8.48 -13.08 1.56
C THR A 51 -8.23 -13.11 3.06
N HIS A 52 -7.53 -12.13 3.63
CA HIS A 52 -7.49 -11.89 5.07
C HIS A 52 -8.66 -10.98 5.45
N GLN A 53 -9.87 -11.51 5.32
CA GLN A 53 -11.01 -10.98 6.06
C GLN A 53 -10.67 -11.07 7.56
N GLU A 54 -10.28 -9.93 8.11
CA GLU A 54 -10.55 -9.46 9.47
C GLU A 54 -11.06 -10.57 10.41
N ASP A 55 -10.16 -11.24 11.14
CA ASP A 55 -10.57 -11.90 12.37
C ASP A 55 -11.14 -10.79 13.28
N PRO A 56 -12.46 -10.76 13.57
CA PRO A 56 -13.09 -9.64 14.26
C PRO A 56 -12.61 -9.47 15.71
N CYS A 57 -11.77 -10.38 16.20
CA CYS A 57 -11.30 -10.45 17.58
C CYS A 57 -10.11 -9.51 17.92
N LEU A 58 -9.51 -8.81 16.95
CA LEU A 58 -8.30 -8.00 17.17
C LEU A 58 -8.52 -6.48 17.21
N ARG A 59 -9.77 -6.00 17.09
CA ARG A 59 -10.04 -4.55 17.04
C ARG A 59 -10.04 -3.83 18.40
N ASP A 60 -9.96 -4.54 19.53
CA ASP A 60 -10.21 -3.93 20.87
C ASP A 60 -8.97 -3.64 21.73
N VAL A 61 -7.72 -3.75 21.26
CA VAL A 61 -6.55 -3.66 22.17
C VAL A 61 -5.74 -2.35 22.10
N VAL A 62 -6.09 -1.35 21.28
CA VAL A 62 -5.36 -0.05 21.33
C VAL A 62 -6.30 1.14 21.37
N GLN A 63 -7.06 1.24 22.46
CA GLN A 63 -7.57 2.54 22.91
C GLN A 63 -6.39 3.32 23.51
N ALA A 64 -5.82 4.25 22.74
CA ALA A 64 -4.82 5.19 23.24
C ALA A 64 -5.37 5.93 24.48
N PRO A 65 -4.60 6.10 25.58
CA PRO A 65 -5.05 6.94 26.67
C PRO A 65 -5.12 8.38 26.17
N THR A 66 -6.33 8.92 26.08
CA THR A 66 -6.56 10.35 25.88
C THR A 66 -6.04 11.10 27.09
N VAL A 67 -4.81 11.62 27.01
CA VAL A 67 -4.30 12.59 27.99
C VAL A 67 -4.80 13.97 27.57
N THR A 68 -5.94 14.40 28.11
CA THR A 68 -6.35 15.81 28.09
C THR A 68 -5.56 16.57 29.15
N THR A 69 -4.45 17.19 28.78
CA THR A 69 -3.88 18.28 29.59
C THR A 69 -4.60 19.58 29.20
N SER A 70 -5.60 19.95 30.00
CA SER A 70 -6.09 21.33 30.04
C SER A 70 -5.09 22.14 30.88
N ILE A 71 -4.26 22.95 30.22
CA ILE A 71 -3.43 23.97 30.87
C ILE A 71 -3.68 25.30 30.13
N ALA A 72 -4.92 25.77 30.19
CA ALA A 72 -5.28 27.10 29.68
C ALA A 72 -6.21 27.88 30.63
N GLU A 73 -6.29 27.50 31.90
CA GLU A 73 -6.97 28.28 32.96
C GLU A 73 -6.05 28.53 34.18
N GLN A 74 -4.73 28.56 33.97
CA GLN A 74 -3.81 29.21 34.89
C GLN A 74 -3.08 30.29 34.09
N PHE A 75 -3.17 31.54 34.57
CA PHE A 75 -2.64 32.78 33.99
C PHE A 75 -3.52 33.47 32.93
N VAL A 76 -4.57 34.18 33.38
CA VAL A 76 -4.63 35.65 33.62
C VAL A 76 -6.10 36.05 33.76
#